data_AF-A0A9E0HMJ6-F1
#
_entry.id   AF-A0A9E0HMJ6-F1
#
_cell.length_a   1.000
_cell.length_b   1.000
_cell.length_c   1.000
_cell.angle_alpha   90.00
_cell.angle_beta   90.00
_cell.angle_gamma   90.00
#
_symmetry.space_group_name_H-M   'P 1'
#
loop_
_entity.id
_entity.type
_entity.pdbx_description
1 polymer ?
#
loop_
_entity_poly.entity_id
_entity_poly.type
_entity_poly.pdbx_seq_one_letter_code
_entity_poly.pdbx_strand_id
1 'polypeptide(L)'
;MHAPNEIRHKKPAYPIGERLAEFLRAIHRAQPLPLSYGDLLRHDGLMAQQDAHGRETLWTTVMLRPGEIEDIHERLVHLYQLIVADGRMVEHLRVASIDFCAYGNSQPFRIKILNQINDNHDYYYIKKTDASRVYGLELEHMLSPNRINYLVDGDTLVEEHIIGVPGDDFIRAPGDYGGHLNPVRLSKEFVKFNERCFARLLGDMRAYNFVVDVIQDFDQVQYRLRSIDFDQQCHEGRHKIYLPQFYKENLPFVQFSRKYIDRESAVQYSNEERSLLRKRYRLSQAPLEELLGAMCTDPISTAAQVHQLARELADLHNERTLARCTSMGELLGMHLKLRLGVD
;
A
#
# COMPACT_ATOMS: atom_id res chain seq x y z
N MET A 1 -10.18 -7.82 27.72
CA MET A 1 -9.57 -8.68 26.67
C MET A 1 -8.90 -7.78 25.65
N HIS A 2 -7.57 -7.85 25.52
CA HIS A 2 -6.85 -7.13 24.46
C HIS A 2 -7.32 -7.61 23.10
N ALA A 3 -7.38 -6.70 22.11
CA ALA A 3 -7.67 -7.08 20.74
C ALA A 3 -6.63 -8.12 20.26
N PRO A 4 -7.01 -9.18 19.53
CA PRO A 4 -6.06 -10.18 19.09
C PRO A 4 -4.94 -9.61 18.20
N ASN A 5 -5.23 -8.52 17.46
CA ASN A 5 -4.32 -7.82 16.56
C ASN A 5 -4.16 -6.34 16.91
N GLU A 6 -3.40 -6.05 17.96
CA GLU A 6 -3.01 -4.69 18.33
C GLU A 6 -1.52 -4.49 18.01
N ILE A 7 -1.20 -3.52 17.14
CA ILE A 7 0.17 -3.08 16.86
C ILE A 7 0.58 -2.19 18.04
N ARG A 8 1.47 -2.71 18.88
CA ARG A 8 1.78 -2.11 20.19
C ARG A 8 2.79 -0.98 20.13
N HIS A 9 3.67 -1.00 19.13
CA HIS A 9 4.75 -0.05 19.00
C HIS A 9 4.74 0.55 17.59
N LYS A 10 4.99 1.86 17.52
CA LYS A 10 5.21 2.52 16.23
C LYS A 10 6.50 1.96 15.63
N LYS A 11 6.39 1.40 14.42
CA LYS A 11 7.53 0.92 13.66
C LYS A 11 8.49 2.10 13.38
N PRO A 12 9.81 1.95 13.58
CA PRO A 12 10.78 2.95 13.12
C PRO A 12 10.82 3.01 11.58
N ALA A 13 11.24 4.15 11.03
CA ALA A 13 11.53 4.23 9.60
C ALA A 13 12.85 3.50 9.32
N TYR A 14 12.87 2.65 8.28
CA TYR A 14 14.06 1.93 7.86
C TYR A 14 14.66 2.57 6.61
N PRO A 15 15.97 2.86 6.59
CA PRO A 15 16.61 3.38 5.39
C PRO A 15 16.65 2.32 4.29
N ILE A 16 16.69 2.77 3.04
CA ILE A 16 16.94 1.88 1.90
C ILE A 16 18.38 1.40 1.96
N GLY A 17 18.58 0.08 2.01
CA GLY A 17 19.91 -0.52 1.91
C GLY A 17 20.48 -0.45 0.49
N GLU A 18 21.79 -0.63 0.37
CA GLU A 18 22.52 -0.54 -0.92
C GLU A 18 21.95 -1.51 -1.98
N ARG A 19 21.67 -2.76 -1.60
CA ARG A 19 21.10 -3.77 -2.51
C ARG A 19 19.69 -3.39 -2.99
N LEU A 20 18.88 -2.81 -2.11
CA LEU A 20 17.55 -2.32 -2.51
C LEU A 20 17.69 -1.10 -3.44
N ALA A 21 18.62 -0.19 -3.18
CA ALA A 21 18.89 0.94 -4.06
C ALA A 21 19.40 0.50 -5.45
N GLU A 22 20.25 -0.53 -5.52
CA GLU A 22 20.68 -1.15 -6.78
C GLU A 22 19.49 -1.75 -7.55
N PHE A 23 18.67 -2.55 -6.87
CA PHE A 23 17.46 -3.13 -7.45
C PHE A 23 16.55 -2.04 -8.03
N LEU A 24 16.25 -0.99 -7.26
CA LEU A 24 15.39 0.11 -7.70
C LEU A 24 15.96 0.88 -8.90
N ARG A 25 17.28 1.06 -8.98
CA ARG A 25 17.93 1.67 -10.15
C ARG A 25 17.78 0.78 -11.38
N ALA A 26 17.95 -0.53 -11.23
CA ALA A 26 17.83 -1.49 -12.31
C ALA A 26 16.42 -1.52 -12.92
N ILE A 27 15.38 -1.26 -12.11
CA ILE A 27 13.98 -1.18 -12.56
C ILE A 27 13.47 0.25 -12.80
N HIS A 28 14.38 1.24 -12.89
CA HIS A 28 14.07 2.65 -13.15
C HIS A 28 13.11 3.32 -12.16
N ARG A 29 13.10 2.87 -10.90
CA ARG A 29 12.32 3.49 -9.81
C ARG A 29 13.14 4.42 -8.92
N ALA A 30 14.46 4.30 -8.92
CA ALA A 30 15.36 5.23 -8.25
C ALA A 30 15.96 6.19 -9.28
N GLN A 31 15.61 7.48 -9.20
CA GLN A 31 16.11 8.52 -10.10
C GLN A 31 16.08 9.88 -9.40
N PRO A 32 16.94 10.84 -9.80
CA PRO A 32 16.92 12.19 -9.25
C PRO A 32 15.54 12.84 -9.42
N LEU A 33 15.02 13.41 -8.34
CA LEU A 33 13.75 14.14 -8.35
C LEU A 33 13.98 15.66 -8.33
N PRO A 34 13.11 16.46 -8.98
CA PRO A 34 13.29 17.91 -9.04
C PRO A 34 13.02 18.61 -7.70
N LEU A 35 12.43 17.88 -6.74
CA LEU A 35 12.08 18.36 -5.42
C LEU A 35 12.13 17.21 -4.41
N SER A 36 12.69 17.49 -3.22
CA SER A 36 12.76 16.56 -2.09
C SER A 36 11.62 16.79 -1.08
N TYR A 37 11.36 15.80 -0.23
CA TYR A 37 10.46 15.93 0.91
C TYR A 37 10.91 17.06 1.84
N GLY A 38 12.22 17.21 2.06
CA GLY A 38 12.79 18.26 2.90
C GLY A 38 12.51 19.67 2.38
N ASP A 39 12.39 19.85 1.05
CA ASP A 39 12.08 21.16 0.48
C ASP A 39 10.68 21.65 0.89
N LEU A 40 9.68 20.75 0.95
CA LEU A 40 8.30 21.07 1.33
C LEU A 40 8.12 21.33 2.83
N LEU A 41 9.00 20.79 3.68
CA LEU A 41 8.99 21.08 5.11
C LEU A 41 9.35 22.54 5.43
N ARG A 42 9.93 23.28 4.49
CA ARG A 42 10.34 24.69 4.67
C ARG A 42 9.19 25.69 4.47
N HIS A 43 7.95 25.23 4.50
CA HIS A 43 6.76 26.04 4.37
C HIS A 43 6.63 27.11 5.48
N ASP A 44 5.91 28.20 5.20
CA ASP A 44 5.72 29.32 6.13
C ASP A 44 4.58 29.09 7.13
N GLY A 45 3.65 28.20 6.83
CA GLY A 45 2.58 27.85 7.75
C GLY A 45 1.63 26.78 7.26
N LEU A 46 0.68 26.41 8.12
CA LEU A 46 -0.33 25.39 7.87
C LEU A 46 -1.71 25.95 8.20
N MET A 47 -2.70 25.64 7.38
CA MET A 47 -4.10 26.01 7.60
C MET A 47 -4.97 24.75 7.67
N ALA A 48 -5.77 24.59 8.72
CA ALA A 48 -6.65 23.44 8.88
C ALA A 48 -7.69 23.37 7.76
N GLN A 49 -7.89 22.18 7.18
CA GLN A 49 -8.98 21.93 6.25
C GLN A 49 -10.22 21.44 7.00
N GLN A 50 -11.39 21.84 6.53
CA GLN A 50 -12.68 21.35 7.02
C GLN A 50 -13.39 20.55 5.93
N ASP A 51 -14.11 19.51 6.33
CA ASP A 51 -14.98 18.75 5.44
C ASP A 51 -16.27 19.54 5.08
N ALA A 52 -17.11 18.95 4.23
CA ALA A 52 -18.39 19.55 3.82
C ALA A 52 -19.37 19.82 4.98
N HIS A 53 -19.14 19.23 6.16
CA HIS A 53 -19.93 19.41 7.37
C HIS A 53 -19.26 20.35 8.38
N GLY A 54 -18.17 21.02 8.00
CA GLY A 54 -17.43 21.97 8.84
C GLY A 54 -16.55 21.32 9.91
N ARG A 55 -16.31 20.00 9.86
CA ARG A 55 -15.43 19.31 10.80
C ARG A 55 -14.00 19.36 10.29
N GLU A 56 -13.04 19.61 11.18
CA GLU A 56 -11.63 19.57 10.82
C GLU A 56 -11.23 18.19 10.30
N THR A 57 -10.46 18.18 9.21
CA THR A 57 -9.86 16.98 8.64
C THR A 57 -8.46 16.77 9.20
N LEU A 58 -7.87 15.60 8.94
CA LEU A 58 -6.47 15.32 9.29
C LEU A 58 -5.45 16.04 8.37
N TRP A 59 -5.94 16.71 7.32
CA TRP A 59 -5.13 17.42 6.34
C TRP A 59 -5.10 18.91 6.64
N THR A 60 -3.92 19.50 6.45
CA THR A 60 -3.69 20.94 6.58
C THR A 60 -3.10 21.48 5.29
N THR A 61 -3.64 22.57 4.76
CA THR A 61 -3.10 23.19 3.55
C THR A 61 -1.80 23.90 3.86
N VAL A 62 -0.79 23.65 3.03
CA VAL A 62 0.56 24.20 3.14
C VAL A 62 0.60 25.60 2.56
N MET A 63 1.10 26.56 3.35
CA MET A 63 1.36 27.92 2.90
C MET A 63 2.84 28.07 2.57
N LEU A 64 3.14 28.26 1.28
CA LEU A 64 4.49 28.49 0.79
C LEU A 64 4.87 29.98 0.89
N ARG A 65 6.18 30.25 0.88
CA ARG A 65 6.70 31.62 0.77
C ARG A 65 6.33 32.23 -0.57
N PRO A 66 5.87 33.50 -0.64
CA PRO A 66 5.48 34.12 -1.90
C PRO A 66 6.54 34.05 -3.00
N GLY A 67 7.83 34.14 -2.64
CA GLY A 67 8.94 34.06 -3.60
C GLY A 67 9.30 32.64 -4.08
N GLU A 68 8.73 31.58 -3.47
CA GLU A 68 9.01 30.18 -3.80
C GLU A 68 7.81 29.48 -4.48
N ILE A 69 6.64 30.11 -4.52
CA ILE A 69 5.39 29.49 -5.03
C ILE A 69 5.57 28.98 -6.45
N GLU A 70 6.06 29.83 -7.37
CA GLU A 70 6.18 29.49 -8.79
C GLU A 70 7.16 28.34 -9.01
N ASP A 71 8.36 28.42 -8.42
CA ASP A 71 9.40 27.39 -8.52
C ASP A 71 8.94 26.04 -7.93
N ILE A 72 8.33 26.05 -6.74
CA ILE A 72 7.81 24.81 -6.12
C ILE A 72 6.69 24.23 -6.97
N HIS A 73 5.75 25.05 -7.46
CA HIS A 73 4.66 24.56 -8.30
C HIS A 73 5.16 23.95 -9.61
N GLU A 74 6.15 24.57 -10.27
CA GLU A 74 6.76 24.04 -11.49
C GLU A 74 7.41 22.66 -11.22
N ARG A 75 8.19 22.53 -10.14
CA ARG A 75 8.82 21.26 -9.75
C ARG A 75 7.81 20.18 -9.36
N LEU A 76 6.71 20.56 -8.71
CA LEU A 76 5.62 19.64 -8.37
C LEU A 76 4.85 19.16 -9.60
N VAL A 77 4.67 20.02 -10.62
CA VAL A 77 4.10 19.60 -11.91
C VAL A 77 5.07 18.67 -12.62
N HIS A 78 6.38 18.99 -12.63
CA HIS A 78 7.40 18.10 -13.21
C HIS A 78 7.45 16.73 -12.51
N LEU A 79 7.36 16.68 -11.17
CA LEU A 79 7.24 15.44 -10.41
C LEU A 79 6.05 14.58 -10.85
N TYR A 80 4.89 15.20 -11.02
CA TYR A 80 3.70 14.52 -11.50
C TYR A 80 3.95 13.91 -12.89
N GLN A 81 4.55 14.67 -13.80
CA GLN A 81 4.84 14.22 -15.16
C GLN A 81 5.85 13.07 -15.22
N LEU A 82 6.83 13.04 -14.31
CA LEU A 82 7.75 11.89 -14.17
C LEU A 82 6.99 10.60 -13.84
N ILE A 83 5.94 10.68 -13.01
CA ILE A 83 5.16 9.52 -12.58
C ILE A 83 4.17 9.07 -13.65
N VAL A 84 3.41 9.99 -14.23
CA VAL A 84 2.27 9.63 -15.12
C VAL A 84 2.63 9.58 -16.60
N ALA A 85 3.73 10.23 -17.01
CA ALA A 85 4.07 10.44 -18.41
C ALA A 85 5.56 10.19 -18.73
N ASP A 86 6.31 9.55 -17.82
CA ASP A 86 7.75 9.28 -17.98
C ASP A 86 8.55 10.55 -18.33
N GLY A 87 8.19 11.67 -17.67
CA GLY A 87 8.84 12.97 -17.83
C GLY A 87 8.43 13.74 -19.09
N ARG A 88 7.50 13.23 -19.91
CA ARG A 88 7.01 13.97 -21.07
C ARG A 88 6.24 15.22 -20.65
N MET A 89 6.44 16.30 -21.40
CA MET A 89 5.72 17.55 -21.17
C MET A 89 4.23 17.36 -21.44
N VAL A 90 3.41 17.62 -20.43
CA VAL A 90 1.95 17.66 -20.53
C VAL A 90 1.53 19.09 -20.24
N GLU A 91 1.02 19.76 -21.26
CA GLU A 91 0.61 21.15 -21.17
C GLU A 91 -0.62 21.31 -20.25
N HIS A 92 -0.83 22.52 -19.75
CA HIS A 92 -2.04 22.90 -19.00
C HIS A 92 -2.25 22.17 -17.68
N LEU A 93 -1.16 21.75 -17.02
CA LEU A 93 -1.19 21.24 -15.65
C LEU A 93 -0.82 22.34 -14.66
N ARG A 94 -1.51 22.37 -13.52
CA ARG A 94 -1.14 23.24 -12.40
C ARG A 94 -1.36 22.56 -11.05
N VAL A 95 -0.58 22.96 -10.05
CA VAL A 95 -0.87 22.62 -8.65
C VAL A 95 -2.12 23.37 -8.19
N ALA A 96 -3.12 22.63 -7.72
CA ALA A 96 -4.35 23.19 -7.15
C ALA A 96 -4.26 23.31 -5.62
N SER A 97 -3.65 22.34 -4.95
CA SER A 97 -3.39 22.39 -3.51
C SER A 97 -2.21 21.51 -3.11
N ILE A 98 -1.58 21.89 -2.01
CA ILE A 98 -0.54 21.13 -1.32
C ILE A 98 -1.04 20.95 0.11
N ASP A 99 -1.27 19.71 0.52
CA ASP A 99 -1.80 19.39 1.84
C ASP A 99 -0.80 18.51 2.61
N PHE A 100 -0.64 18.77 3.90
CA PHE A 100 0.25 18.04 4.80
C PHE A 100 -0.55 17.34 5.90
N CYS A 101 -0.24 16.07 6.15
CA CYS A 101 -0.83 15.28 7.22
C CYS A 101 0.21 14.99 8.32
N ALA A 102 0.20 15.79 9.38
CA ALA A 102 1.16 15.67 10.48
C ALA A 102 1.00 14.39 11.33
N TYR A 103 -0.18 13.75 11.25
CA TYR A 103 -0.53 12.56 12.03
C TYR A 103 -0.14 11.24 11.35
N GLY A 104 0.12 11.26 10.03
CA GLY A 104 0.52 10.06 9.29
C GLY A 104 1.90 9.56 9.70
N ASN A 105 2.15 8.26 9.58
CA ASN A 105 3.44 7.64 9.95
C ASN A 105 4.62 8.28 9.22
N SER A 106 4.48 8.48 7.90
CA SER A 106 5.46 9.13 7.04
C SER A 106 5.28 10.65 6.94
N GLN A 107 4.30 11.22 7.65
CA GLN A 107 3.85 12.61 7.53
C GLN A 107 3.73 13.08 6.07
N PRO A 108 2.82 12.47 5.28
CA PRO A 108 2.79 12.68 3.84
C PRO A 108 2.36 14.10 3.45
N PHE A 109 2.88 14.57 2.33
CA PHE A 109 2.26 15.62 1.53
C PHE A 109 1.37 14.98 0.47
N ARG A 110 0.19 15.56 0.24
CA ARG A 110 -0.72 15.25 -0.86
C ARG A 110 -0.76 16.44 -1.80
N ILE A 111 -0.46 16.20 -3.07
CA ILE A 111 -0.44 17.24 -4.09
C ILE A 111 -1.63 17.01 -5.01
N LYS A 112 -2.48 18.03 -5.17
CA LYS A 112 -3.58 18.01 -6.13
C LYS A 112 -3.12 18.68 -7.42
N ILE A 113 -3.14 17.95 -8.52
CA ILE A 113 -2.85 18.48 -9.86
C ILE A 113 -4.17 18.65 -10.61
N LEU A 114 -4.37 19.81 -11.23
CA LEU A 114 -5.52 20.10 -12.07
C LEU A 114 -5.08 20.18 -13.53
N ASN A 115 -5.81 19.50 -14.40
CA ASN A 115 -5.75 19.72 -15.83
C ASN A 115 -6.71 20.84 -16.21
N GLN A 116 -6.17 21.94 -16.73
CA GLN A 116 -6.94 23.15 -17.02
C GLN A 116 -7.82 23.03 -18.27
N ILE A 117 -7.63 22.00 -19.11
CA ILE A 117 -8.43 21.79 -20.32
C ILE A 117 -9.78 21.15 -19.99
N ASN A 118 -9.78 20.12 -19.13
CA ASN A 118 -10.96 19.29 -18.87
C ASN A 118 -11.48 19.38 -17.43
N ASP A 119 -10.84 20.19 -16.58
CA ASP A 119 -11.15 20.36 -15.15
C ASP A 119 -11.07 19.04 -14.34
N ASN A 120 -10.44 18.01 -14.91
CA ASN A 120 -10.09 16.80 -14.17
C ASN A 120 -8.91 17.08 -13.25
N HIS A 121 -8.87 16.35 -12.14
CA HIS A 121 -7.80 16.45 -11.18
C HIS A 121 -7.33 15.08 -10.73
N ASP A 122 -6.05 15.02 -10.42
CA ASP A 122 -5.39 13.84 -9.90
C ASP A 122 -4.63 14.20 -8.62
N TYR A 123 -4.26 13.17 -7.87
CA TYR A 123 -3.44 13.32 -6.68
C TYR A 123 -2.18 12.46 -6.79
N TYR A 124 -1.13 12.91 -6.14
CA TYR A 124 0.01 12.07 -5.80
C TYR A 124 0.53 12.47 -4.42
N TYR A 125 1.37 11.62 -3.83
CA TYR A 125 1.85 11.79 -2.47
C TYR A 125 3.37 11.83 -2.43
N ILE A 126 3.91 12.75 -1.62
CA ILE A 126 5.34 12.83 -1.32
C ILE A 126 5.51 12.44 0.16
N LYS A 127 6.37 11.46 0.40
CA LYS A 127 6.57 10.80 1.69
C LYS A 127 8.06 10.72 2.01
N LYS A 128 8.38 10.61 3.29
CA LYS A 128 9.71 10.13 3.69
C LYS A 128 9.88 8.70 3.21
N THR A 129 11.06 8.39 2.70
CA THR A 129 11.42 7.04 2.27
C THR A 129 11.48 6.07 3.46
N ASP A 130 10.96 4.86 3.26
CA ASP A 130 11.05 3.74 4.19
C ASP A 130 11.19 2.44 3.40
N ALA A 131 12.22 1.64 3.69
CA ALA A 131 12.52 0.41 2.94
C ALA A 131 11.38 -0.61 3.01
N SER A 132 10.77 -0.77 4.20
CA SER A 132 9.62 -1.66 4.39
C SER A 132 8.47 -1.27 3.46
N ARG A 133 8.12 0.01 3.39
CA ARG A 133 7.11 0.52 2.45
C ARG A 133 7.49 0.25 0.99
N VAL A 134 8.75 0.46 0.61
CA VAL A 134 9.24 0.16 -0.75
C VAL A 134 9.07 -1.32 -1.10
N TYR A 135 9.45 -2.24 -0.21
CA TYR A 135 9.20 -3.66 -0.41
C TYR A 135 7.72 -3.96 -0.61
N GLY A 136 6.84 -3.28 0.13
CA GLY A 136 5.40 -3.48 0.01
C GLY A 136 4.85 -3.01 -1.33
N LEU A 137 5.32 -1.85 -1.82
CA LEU A 137 4.96 -1.32 -3.14
C LEU A 137 5.41 -2.27 -4.26
N GLU A 138 6.63 -2.81 -4.18
CA GLU A 138 7.14 -3.77 -5.18
C GLU A 138 6.41 -5.11 -5.14
N LEU A 139 6.17 -5.66 -3.95
CA LEU A 139 5.41 -6.89 -3.78
C LEU A 139 3.96 -6.73 -4.26
N GLU A 140 3.32 -5.57 -4.05
CA GLU A 140 2.03 -5.24 -4.66
C GLU A 140 2.15 -5.18 -6.18
N HIS A 141 3.12 -4.43 -6.71
CA HIS A 141 3.30 -4.28 -8.16
C HIS A 141 3.50 -5.62 -8.88
N MET A 142 4.21 -6.57 -8.26
CA MET A 142 4.52 -7.88 -8.85
C MET A 142 3.42 -8.92 -8.61
N LEU A 143 2.88 -9.02 -7.40
CA LEU A 143 2.05 -10.15 -6.97
C LEU A 143 0.55 -9.80 -6.88
N SER A 144 0.17 -8.53 -7.01
CA SER A 144 -1.23 -8.09 -7.07
C SER A 144 -1.69 -7.89 -8.52
N PRO A 145 -3.01 -7.88 -8.81
CA PRO A 145 -3.49 -7.31 -10.08
C PRO A 145 -3.25 -5.80 -10.20
N ASN A 146 -2.91 -5.12 -9.09
CA ASN A 146 -2.75 -3.68 -9.06
C ASN A 146 -1.32 -3.29 -9.44
N ARG A 147 -1.17 -2.50 -10.50
CA ARG A 147 0.09 -1.83 -10.77
C ARG A 147 0.24 -0.61 -9.87
N ILE A 148 1.47 -0.40 -9.42
CA ILE A 148 1.86 0.71 -8.56
C ILE A 148 2.91 1.54 -9.29
N ASN A 149 2.70 2.85 -9.33
CA ASN A 149 3.64 3.84 -9.84
C ASN A 149 4.18 4.68 -8.68
N TYR A 150 5.50 4.66 -8.53
CA TYR A 150 6.20 5.42 -7.52
C TYR A 150 7.66 5.59 -7.94
N LEU A 151 8.30 6.61 -7.38
CA LEU A 151 9.70 6.96 -7.56
C LEU A 151 10.36 7.23 -6.20
N VAL A 152 11.67 7.05 -6.14
CA VAL A 152 12.49 7.29 -4.96
C VAL A 152 13.74 8.08 -5.32
N ASP A 153 14.08 9.06 -4.48
CA ASP A 153 15.37 9.75 -4.48
C ASP A 153 15.79 10.06 -3.04
N GLY A 154 16.84 9.40 -2.57
CA GLY A 154 17.32 9.51 -1.19
C GLY A 154 16.20 9.28 -0.16
N ASP A 155 15.90 10.32 0.62
CA ASP A 155 14.88 10.31 1.67
C ASP A 155 13.47 10.67 1.18
N THR A 156 13.30 10.86 -0.13
CA THR A 156 12.06 11.24 -0.77
C THR A 156 11.46 10.07 -1.55
N LEU A 157 10.21 9.73 -1.24
CA LEU A 157 9.41 8.78 -1.99
C LEU A 157 8.18 9.49 -2.53
N VAL A 158 7.92 9.33 -3.82
CA VAL A 158 6.74 9.90 -4.47
C VAL A 158 5.89 8.76 -5.03
N GLU A 159 4.60 8.70 -4.68
CA GLU A 159 3.68 7.67 -5.17
C GLU A 159 2.44 8.27 -5.82
N GLU A 160 1.95 7.59 -6.86
CA GLU A 160 0.66 7.89 -7.46
C GLU A 160 -0.50 7.60 -6.49
N HIS A 161 -1.59 8.36 -6.59
CA HIS A 161 -2.79 8.08 -5.83
C HIS A 161 -3.44 6.74 -6.25
N ILE A 162 -3.70 5.91 -5.25
CA ILE A 162 -4.49 4.68 -5.42
C ILE A 162 -5.96 5.04 -5.29
N ILE A 163 -6.67 5.00 -6.42
CA ILE A 163 -8.10 5.33 -6.53
C ILE A 163 -8.94 4.30 -5.77
N GLY A 164 -9.94 4.80 -5.04
CA GLY A 164 -11.02 4.03 -4.44
C GLY A 164 -11.62 4.73 -3.22
N VAL A 165 -12.69 4.16 -2.69
CA VAL A 165 -13.35 4.65 -1.47
C VAL A 165 -12.70 4.00 -0.25
N PRO A 166 -12.31 4.73 0.81
CA PRO A 166 -11.80 4.13 2.05
C PRO A 166 -12.72 3.00 2.54
N GLY A 167 -12.15 1.86 2.92
CA GLY A 167 -12.92 0.66 3.23
C GLY A 167 -13.92 0.86 4.37
N ASP A 168 -13.58 1.67 5.37
CA ASP A 168 -14.46 2.01 6.49
C ASP A 168 -15.61 2.94 6.10
N ASP A 169 -15.40 3.85 5.15
CA ASP A 169 -16.48 4.66 4.57
C ASP A 169 -17.37 3.82 3.67
N PHE A 170 -16.77 3.03 2.78
CA PHE A 170 -17.47 2.17 1.83
C PHE A 170 -18.43 1.19 2.54
N ILE A 171 -17.96 0.51 3.59
CA ILE A 171 -18.74 -0.54 4.24
C ILE A 171 -19.92 -0.01 5.08
N ARG A 172 -19.95 1.29 5.40
CA ARG A 172 -21.10 1.92 6.09
C ARG A 172 -22.32 2.03 5.19
N ALA A 173 -22.11 2.34 3.91
CA ALA A 173 -23.18 2.48 2.93
C ALA A 173 -22.73 1.98 1.54
N PRO A 174 -22.52 0.66 1.33
CA PRO A 174 -22.00 0.14 0.06
C PRO A 174 -22.87 0.45 -1.16
N GLY A 175 -24.16 0.69 -0.94
CA GLY A 175 -25.13 1.02 -2.00
C GLY A 175 -24.95 2.43 -2.59
N ASP A 176 -24.28 3.33 -1.88
CA ASP A 176 -24.13 4.73 -2.29
C ASP A 176 -23.00 4.92 -3.30
N TYR A 177 -22.11 3.93 -3.43
CA TYR A 177 -20.87 4.02 -4.22
C TYR A 177 -20.99 3.38 -5.62
N GLY A 178 -22.12 3.62 -6.29
CA GLY A 178 -22.22 3.50 -7.75
C GLY A 178 -22.42 2.10 -8.30
N GLY A 179 -23.52 1.41 -7.94
CA GLY A 179 -24.01 0.20 -8.61
C GLY A 179 -24.93 -0.63 -7.73
N HIS A 180 -25.81 -1.46 -8.33
CA HIS A 180 -26.55 -2.46 -7.55
C HIS A 180 -25.55 -3.33 -6.78
N LEU A 181 -25.52 -3.17 -5.45
CA LEU A 181 -24.62 -3.90 -4.56
C LEU A 181 -24.71 -5.40 -4.86
N ASN A 182 -23.58 -6.04 -5.17
CA ASN A 182 -23.50 -7.49 -5.26
C ASN A 182 -22.76 -8.04 -4.03
N PRO A 183 -23.49 -8.51 -3.00
CA PRO A 183 -22.89 -8.90 -1.74
C PRO A 183 -21.91 -10.08 -1.87
N VAL A 184 -22.23 -11.05 -2.74
CA VAL A 184 -21.39 -12.23 -2.96
C VAL A 184 -20.05 -11.82 -3.57
N ARG A 185 -20.05 -10.91 -4.54
CA ARG A 185 -18.81 -10.41 -5.17
C ARG A 185 -17.94 -9.60 -4.23
N LEU A 186 -18.53 -8.72 -3.43
CA LEU A 186 -17.79 -7.97 -2.42
C LEU A 186 -17.16 -8.92 -1.38
N SER A 187 -17.93 -9.91 -0.92
CA SER A 187 -17.46 -10.93 0.03
C SER A 187 -16.34 -11.79 -0.57
N LYS A 188 -16.49 -12.22 -1.83
CA LYS A 188 -15.44 -12.90 -2.60
C LYS A 188 -14.16 -12.08 -2.65
N GLU A 189 -14.25 -10.80 -2.99
CA GLU A 189 -13.08 -9.93 -3.08
C GLU A 189 -12.42 -9.73 -1.71
N PHE A 190 -13.17 -9.60 -0.62
CA PHE A 190 -12.60 -9.51 0.72
C PHE A 190 -11.81 -10.77 1.10
N VAL A 191 -12.33 -11.96 0.78
CA VAL A 191 -11.58 -13.23 0.99
C VAL A 191 -10.28 -13.24 0.18
N LYS A 192 -10.32 -12.82 -1.08
CA LYS A 192 -9.13 -12.73 -1.93
C LYS A 192 -8.12 -11.70 -1.42
N PHE A 193 -8.59 -10.56 -0.95
CA PHE A 193 -7.75 -9.52 -0.35
C PHE A 193 -7.02 -10.03 0.90
N ASN A 194 -7.72 -10.80 1.76
CA ASN A 194 -7.10 -11.46 2.90
C ASN A 194 -5.97 -12.41 2.47
N GLU A 195 -6.18 -13.20 1.43
CA GLU A 195 -5.17 -14.10 0.89
C GLU A 195 -3.95 -13.35 0.33
N ARG A 196 -4.18 -12.26 -0.43
CA ARG A 196 -3.09 -11.43 -0.97
C ARG A 196 -2.25 -10.78 0.13
N CYS A 197 -2.87 -10.27 1.19
CA CYS A 197 -2.14 -9.67 2.31
C CYS A 197 -1.32 -10.72 3.05
N PHE A 198 -1.91 -11.89 3.30
CA PHE A 198 -1.23 -12.95 4.02
C PHE A 198 -0.05 -13.54 3.24
N ALA A 199 -0.25 -13.88 1.97
CA ALA A 199 0.79 -14.46 1.13
C ALA A 199 2.04 -13.57 1.01
N ARG A 200 1.85 -12.25 1.07
CA ARG A 200 2.94 -11.28 0.99
C ARG A 200 3.41 -10.80 2.35
N LEU A 201 2.78 -11.21 3.45
CA LEU A 201 3.02 -10.68 4.78
C LEU A 201 2.88 -9.14 4.85
N LEU A 202 1.80 -8.61 4.28
CA LEU A 202 1.41 -7.19 4.36
C LEU A 202 0.53 -6.95 5.59
N GLY A 203 1.08 -6.24 6.58
CA GLY A 203 0.43 -5.99 7.87
C GLY A 203 -0.48 -4.75 7.88
N ASP A 204 -1.13 -4.52 9.03
CA ASP A 204 -1.95 -3.33 9.34
C ASP A 204 -3.03 -2.96 8.31
N MET A 205 -3.65 -3.96 7.70
CA MET A 205 -4.72 -3.75 6.72
C MET A 205 -6.08 -3.53 7.40
N ARG A 206 -6.18 -2.51 8.25
CA ARG A 206 -7.44 -2.00 8.81
C ARG A 206 -8.26 -1.30 7.72
N ALA A 207 -9.56 -1.13 7.96
CA ALA A 207 -10.52 -0.66 6.95
C ALA A 207 -10.18 0.72 6.36
N TYR A 208 -9.46 1.57 7.09
CA TYR A 208 -8.98 2.87 6.62
C TYR A 208 -7.61 2.81 5.88
N ASN A 209 -6.95 1.65 5.84
CA ASN A 209 -5.65 1.42 5.18
C ASN A 209 -5.77 0.69 3.83
N PHE A 210 -7.00 0.45 3.37
CA PHE A 210 -7.29 -0.01 2.00
C PHE A 210 -8.52 0.70 1.46
N VAL A 211 -8.64 0.70 0.14
CA VAL A 211 -9.79 1.27 -0.59
C VAL A 211 -10.54 0.18 -1.33
N VAL A 212 -11.83 0.45 -1.59
CA VAL A 212 -12.69 -0.33 -2.46
C VAL A 212 -12.87 0.43 -3.77
N ASP A 213 -12.39 -0.16 -4.84
CA ASP A 213 -12.63 0.30 -6.21
C ASP A 213 -13.82 -0.47 -6.79
N VAL A 214 -14.81 0.28 -7.27
CA VAL A 214 -16.09 -0.23 -7.78
C VAL A 214 -16.08 -0.07 -9.29
N ILE A 215 -16.00 -1.20 -9.99
CA ILE A 215 -15.89 -1.24 -11.45
C ILE A 215 -17.23 -1.71 -12.00
N GLN A 216 -17.86 -0.87 -12.81
CA GLN A 216 -19.04 -1.27 -13.58
C GLN A 216 -18.61 -2.05 -14.81
N ASP A 217 -18.99 -3.32 -14.85
CA ASP A 217 -18.84 -4.21 -16.00
C ASP A 217 -20.23 -4.41 -16.64
N PHE A 218 -20.27 -4.74 -17.93
CA PHE A 218 -21.45 -4.69 -18.83
C PHE A 218 -22.82 -4.78 -18.15
N ASP A 219 -23.07 -5.87 -17.40
CA ASP A 219 -24.30 -6.11 -16.65
C ASP A 219 -24.09 -6.29 -15.13
N GLN A 220 -22.86 -6.17 -14.63
CA GLN A 220 -22.51 -6.57 -13.27
C GLN A 220 -21.44 -5.67 -12.63
N VAL A 221 -21.57 -5.42 -11.33
CA VAL A 221 -20.53 -4.72 -10.57
C VAL A 221 -19.38 -5.67 -10.19
N GLN A 222 -18.15 -5.22 -10.33
CA GLN A 222 -16.94 -5.86 -9.80
C GLN A 222 -16.33 -4.99 -8.70
N TYR A 223 -15.73 -5.64 -7.70
CA TYR A 223 -15.05 -4.95 -6.61
C TYR A 223 -13.57 -5.31 -6.61
N ARG A 224 -12.72 -4.34 -6.30
CA ARG A 224 -11.30 -4.55 -6.05
C ARG A 224 -10.92 -3.88 -4.74
N LEU A 225 -10.42 -4.67 -3.79
CA LEU A 225 -9.82 -4.12 -2.57
C LEU A 225 -8.32 -3.90 -2.80
N ARG A 226 -7.88 -2.65 -2.63
CA ARG A 226 -6.50 -2.19 -2.89
C ARG A 226 -5.90 -1.59 -1.62
N SER A 227 -4.73 -2.09 -1.23
CA SER A 227 -3.97 -1.51 -0.10
C SER A 227 -3.47 -0.12 -0.47
N ILE A 228 -3.52 0.81 0.48
CA ILE A 228 -2.98 2.18 0.33
C ILE A 228 -1.86 2.49 1.34
N ASP A 229 -1.75 1.67 2.38
CA ASP A 229 -0.65 1.70 3.34
C ASP A 229 0.22 0.45 3.16
N PHE A 230 1.53 0.65 3.10
CA PHE A 230 2.53 -0.41 2.95
C PHE A 230 3.61 -0.35 4.05
N ASP A 231 3.43 0.51 5.06
CA ASP A 231 4.40 0.75 6.11
C ASP A 231 4.64 -0.50 6.98
N GLN A 232 3.72 -1.46 7.00
CA GLN A 232 3.78 -2.66 7.85
C GLN A 232 4.09 -3.94 7.05
N GLN A 233 4.76 -3.80 5.92
CA GLN A 233 5.27 -4.91 5.12
C GLN A 233 6.34 -5.70 5.89
N CYS A 234 6.12 -7.00 6.12
CA CYS A 234 7.08 -7.91 6.76
C CYS A 234 7.68 -7.38 8.08
N HIS A 235 6.94 -6.59 8.84
CA HIS A 235 7.49 -6.01 10.07
C HIS A 235 7.19 -6.84 11.33
N GLU A 236 5.97 -7.34 11.46
CA GLU A 236 5.43 -7.86 12.72
C GLU A 236 5.63 -9.36 12.97
N GLY A 237 5.76 -9.75 14.25
CA GLY A 237 6.06 -11.13 14.62
C GLY A 237 4.88 -12.10 14.60
N ARG A 238 3.64 -11.60 14.67
CA ARG A 238 2.43 -12.44 14.75
C ARG A 238 1.81 -12.63 13.37
N HIS A 239 1.67 -13.87 12.90
CA HIS A 239 1.15 -14.14 11.55
C HIS A 239 -0.28 -13.58 11.33
N LYS A 240 -1.09 -13.51 12.38
CA LYS A 240 -2.45 -12.97 12.33
C LYS A 240 -2.51 -11.49 11.95
N ILE A 241 -1.44 -10.72 12.15
CA ILE A 241 -1.36 -9.30 11.74
C ILE A 241 -1.48 -9.16 10.21
N TYR A 242 -1.07 -10.19 9.47
CA TYR A 242 -1.13 -10.23 8.01
C TYR A 242 -2.47 -10.75 7.46
N LEU A 243 -3.45 -10.94 8.34
CA LEU A 243 -4.79 -11.42 8.01
C LEU A 243 -5.81 -10.32 8.34
N PRO A 244 -6.25 -9.52 7.34
CA PRO A 244 -7.18 -8.40 7.52
C PRO A 244 -8.42 -8.74 8.37
N GLN A 245 -8.99 -9.93 8.23
CA GLN A 245 -10.19 -10.39 8.95
C GLN A 245 -10.07 -10.37 10.48
N PHE A 246 -8.85 -10.25 11.04
CA PHE A 246 -8.62 -10.22 12.49
C PHE A 246 -8.53 -8.81 13.08
N TYR A 247 -8.65 -7.75 12.27
CA TYR A 247 -8.78 -6.38 12.76
C TYR A 247 -10.22 -6.05 13.17
N LYS A 248 -10.39 -5.28 14.25
CA LYS A 248 -11.72 -4.88 14.75
C LYS A 248 -12.45 -4.00 13.74
N GLU A 249 -11.70 -3.13 13.10
CA GLU A 249 -12.14 -2.18 12.06
C GLU A 249 -12.72 -2.92 10.85
N ASN A 250 -12.28 -4.16 10.61
CA ASN A 250 -12.74 -4.99 9.51
C ASN A 250 -13.92 -5.91 9.88
N LEU A 251 -14.40 -5.85 11.13
CA LEU A 251 -15.53 -6.66 11.58
C LEU A 251 -16.78 -6.49 10.68
N PRO A 252 -17.13 -5.27 10.18
CA PRO A 252 -18.23 -5.12 9.23
C PRO A 252 -18.05 -5.95 7.96
N PHE A 253 -16.86 -5.97 7.35
CA PHE A 253 -16.57 -6.81 6.19
C PHE A 253 -16.65 -8.31 6.51
N VAL A 254 -16.19 -8.72 7.69
CA VAL A 254 -16.25 -10.13 8.13
C VAL A 254 -17.71 -10.57 8.32
N GLN A 255 -18.51 -9.77 9.01
CA GLN A 255 -19.93 -10.06 9.24
C GLN A 255 -20.72 -10.06 7.93
N PHE A 256 -20.44 -9.09 7.06
CA PHE A 256 -21.01 -9.03 5.72
C PHE A 256 -20.68 -10.31 4.94
N SER A 257 -19.40 -10.69 4.88
CA SER A 257 -18.98 -11.89 4.15
C SER A 257 -19.64 -13.16 4.70
N ARG A 258 -19.68 -13.33 6.03
CA ARG A 258 -20.31 -14.50 6.66
C ARG A 258 -21.82 -14.61 6.41
N LYS A 259 -22.49 -13.51 6.08
CA LYS A 259 -23.92 -13.49 5.75
C LYS A 259 -24.19 -14.00 4.33
N TYR A 260 -23.26 -13.78 3.39
CA TYR A 260 -23.51 -13.98 1.96
C TYR A 260 -22.71 -15.11 1.32
N ILE A 261 -21.64 -15.59 1.97
CA ILE A 261 -20.86 -16.74 1.51
C ILE A 261 -20.61 -17.71 2.66
N ASP A 262 -20.62 -19.00 2.33
CA ASP A 262 -20.29 -20.06 3.28
C ASP A 262 -18.77 -20.33 3.34
N ARG A 263 -18.38 -21.24 4.24
CA ARG A 263 -16.98 -21.59 4.44
C ARG A 263 -16.36 -22.25 3.21
N GLU A 264 -17.11 -23.10 2.51
CA GLU A 264 -16.62 -23.80 1.33
C GLU A 264 -16.31 -22.83 0.20
N SER A 265 -17.22 -21.90 -0.08
CA SER A 265 -17.02 -20.80 -1.05
C SER A 265 -15.82 -19.94 -0.68
N ALA A 266 -15.64 -19.60 0.60
CA ALA A 266 -14.48 -18.83 1.06
C ALA A 266 -13.16 -19.59 0.81
N VAL A 267 -13.11 -20.90 1.06
CA VAL A 267 -11.92 -21.72 0.75
C VAL A 267 -11.68 -21.75 -0.76
N GLN A 268 -12.72 -21.90 -1.56
CA GLN A 268 -12.61 -21.88 -3.02
C GLN A 268 -12.05 -20.54 -3.54
N TYR A 269 -12.55 -19.40 -3.06
CA TYR A 269 -12.08 -18.08 -3.49
C TYR A 269 -10.64 -17.80 -3.05
N SER A 270 -10.24 -18.27 -1.87
CA SER A 270 -8.84 -18.23 -1.41
C SER A 270 -7.94 -19.07 -2.33
N ASN A 271 -8.35 -20.28 -2.71
CA ASN A 271 -7.60 -21.12 -3.66
C ASN A 271 -7.51 -20.50 -5.07
N GLU A 272 -8.58 -19.85 -5.52
CA GLU A 272 -8.59 -19.08 -6.77
C GLU A 272 -7.54 -17.97 -6.74
N GLU A 273 -7.47 -17.19 -5.66
CA GLU A 273 -6.46 -16.14 -5.52
C GLU A 273 -5.04 -16.69 -5.43
N ARG A 274 -4.80 -17.79 -4.69
CA ARG A 274 -3.49 -18.46 -4.66
C ARG A 274 -3.05 -18.90 -6.06
N SER A 275 -3.97 -19.36 -6.89
CA SER A 275 -3.68 -19.76 -8.26
C SER A 275 -3.28 -18.55 -9.13
N LEU A 276 -3.91 -17.39 -8.92
CA LEU A 276 -3.54 -16.13 -9.58
C LEU A 276 -2.18 -15.62 -9.09
N LEU A 277 -1.95 -15.64 -7.78
CA LEU A 277 -0.66 -15.29 -7.17
C LEU A 277 0.47 -16.17 -7.69
N ARG A 278 0.25 -17.50 -7.80
CA ARG A 278 1.23 -18.44 -8.38
C ARG A 278 1.60 -18.07 -9.82
N LYS A 279 0.63 -17.67 -10.65
CA LYS A 279 0.89 -17.23 -12.02
C LYS A 279 1.75 -15.96 -12.03
N ARG A 280 1.41 -14.97 -11.19
CA ARG A 280 2.18 -13.72 -11.07
C ARG A 280 3.60 -13.97 -10.56
N TYR A 281 3.75 -14.80 -9.52
CA TYR A 281 5.05 -15.23 -9.00
C TYR A 281 5.95 -15.77 -10.10
N ARG A 282 5.44 -16.67 -10.96
CA ARG A 282 6.22 -17.23 -12.07
C ARG A 282 6.61 -16.19 -13.12
N LEU A 283 5.73 -15.21 -13.39
CA LEU A 283 6.00 -14.13 -14.34
C LEU A 283 7.00 -13.11 -13.79
N SER A 284 7.05 -12.92 -12.47
CA SER A 284 7.96 -11.99 -11.79
C SER A 284 9.08 -12.70 -11.03
N GLN A 285 9.40 -13.96 -11.37
CA GLN A 285 10.31 -14.78 -10.55
C GLN A 285 11.69 -14.14 -10.39
N ALA A 286 12.34 -13.78 -11.49
CA ALA A 286 13.66 -13.15 -11.46
C ALA A 286 13.71 -11.84 -10.65
N PRO A 287 12.86 -10.82 -10.92
CA PRO A 287 12.89 -9.59 -10.12
C PRO A 287 12.44 -9.82 -8.66
N LEU A 288 11.56 -10.78 -8.39
CA LEU A 288 11.15 -11.11 -7.03
C LEU A 288 12.30 -11.77 -6.23
N GLU A 289 13.06 -12.67 -6.84
CA GLU A 289 14.24 -13.29 -6.20
C GLU A 289 15.32 -12.24 -5.88
N GLU A 290 15.53 -11.28 -6.79
CA GLU A 290 16.45 -10.16 -6.56
C GLU A 290 15.97 -9.24 -5.42
N LEU A 291 14.68 -8.88 -5.41
CA LEU A 291 14.05 -8.11 -4.33
C LEU A 291 14.17 -8.81 -2.97
N LEU A 292 13.86 -10.11 -2.92
CA LEU A 292 13.99 -10.92 -1.71
C LEU A 292 15.46 -11.02 -1.25
N GLY A 293 16.39 -11.12 -2.20
CA GLY A 293 17.82 -11.11 -1.92
C GLY A 293 18.30 -9.82 -1.27
N ALA A 294 17.78 -8.66 -1.69
CA ALA A 294 18.00 -7.38 -1.01
C ALA A 294 17.35 -7.37 0.38
N MET A 295 16.13 -7.90 0.50
CA MET A 295 15.37 -7.97 1.76
C MET A 295 16.04 -8.83 2.84
N CYS A 296 16.89 -9.77 2.45
CA CYS A 296 17.67 -10.58 3.40
C CYS A 296 18.72 -9.76 4.17
N THR A 297 19.21 -8.65 3.60
CA THR A 297 20.24 -7.80 4.23
C THR A 297 19.67 -6.60 4.97
N ASP A 298 18.43 -6.20 4.65
CA ASP A 298 17.81 -5.00 5.21
C ASP A 298 17.12 -5.29 6.55
N PRO A 299 17.40 -4.51 7.61
CA PRO A 299 16.86 -4.75 8.95
C PRO A 299 15.44 -4.21 9.11
N ILE A 300 14.49 -4.63 8.28
CA ILE A 300 13.09 -4.12 8.26
C ILE A 300 12.20 -4.64 9.42
N SER A 301 12.77 -5.44 10.32
CA SER A 301 12.10 -5.99 11.49
C SER A 301 13.14 -6.30 12.58
N THR A 302 12.67 -6.53 13.80
CA THR A 302 13.53 -6.96 14.91
C THR A 302 13.77 -8.47 14.87
N ALA A 303 14.94 -8.93 15.34
CA ALA A 303 15.24 -10.36 15.43
C ALA A 303 14.18 -11.13 16.25
N ALA A 304 13.61 -10.50 17.29
CA ALA A 304 12.53 -11.11 18.08
C ALA A 304 11.27 -11.34 17.25
N GLN A 305 10.85 -10.35 16.44
CA GLN A 305 9.69 -10.49 15.54
C GLN A 305 9.97 -11.53 14.44
N VAL A 306 11.16 -11.54 13.83
CA VAL A 306 11.54 -12.55 12.82
C VAL A 306 11.43 -13.96 13.39
N HIS A 307 12.06 -14.23 14.54
CA HIS A 307 12.02 -15.56 15.17
C HIS A 307 10.60 -15.95 15.64
N GLN A 308 9.78 -14.98 16.07
CA GLN A 308 8.38 -15.27 16.40
C GLN A 308 7.61 -15.69 15.14
N LEU A 309 7.71 -14.90 14.07
CA LEU A 309 6.97 -15.17 12.83
C LEU A 309 7.43 -16.47 12.18
N ALA A 310 8.74 -16.73 12.17
CA ALA A 310 9.34 -17.96 11.69
C ALA A 310 8.75 -19.20 12.38
N ARG A 311 8.61 -19.17 13.71
CA ARG A 311 7.98 -20.25 14.49
C ARG A 311 6.49 -20.39 14.16
N GLU A 312 5.74 -19.28 14.18
CA GLU A 312 4.30 -19.31 13.90
C GLU A 312 3.98 -19.81 12.48
N LEU A 313 4.80 -19.43 11.48
CA LEU A 313 4.65 -19.90 10.11
C LEU A 313 5.10 -21.36 9.95
N ALA A 314 6.15 -21.79 10.66
CA ALA A 314 6.57 -23.19 10.68
C ALA A 314 5.45 -24.10 11.18
N ASP A 315 4.77 -23.69 12.26
CA ASP A 315 3.63 -24.42 12.81
C ASP A 315 2.43 -24.41 11.84
N LEU A 316 2.14 -23.25 11.22
CA LEU A 316 1.03 -23.09 10.28
C LEU A 316 1.17 -23.97 9.03
N HIS A 317 2.38 -24.02 8.47
CA HIS A 317 2.68 -24.79 7.25
C HIS A 317 3.10 -26.23 7.55
N ASN A 318 3.30 -26.58 8.83
CA ASN A 318 3.92 -27.83 9.27
C ASN A 318 5.30 -28.07 8.62
N GLU A 319 6.11 -27.01 8.52
CA GLU A 319 7.42 -27.02 7.85
C GLU A 319 8.49 -26.41 8.76
N ARG A 320 9.30 -27.28 9.39
CA ARG A 320 10.28 -26.89 10.42
C ARG A 320 11.43 -26.05 9.87
N THR A 321 11.71 -26.11 8.57
CA THR A 321 12.79 -25.32 7.98
C THR A 321 12.54 -23.81 8.07
N LEU A 322 11.28 -23.36 8.08
CA LEU A 322 10.92 -21.95 8.30
C LEU A 322 11.45 -21.41 9.63
N ALA A 323 11.52 -22.25 10.67
CA ALA A 323 12.01 -21.84 11.99
C ALA A 323 13.52 -21.50 12.00
N ARG A 324 14.24 -21.82 10.91
CA ARG A 324 15.67 -21.53 10.73
C ARG A 324 15.92 -20.20 10.00
N CYS A 325 14.88 -19.56 9.45
CA CYS A 325 15.04 -18.26 8.79
C CYS A 325 15.50 -17.21 9.80
N THR A 326 16.49 -16.41 9.40
CA THR A 326 17.10 -15.37 10.24
C THR A 326 16.79 -13.95 9.77
N SER A 327 16.29 -13.80 8.55
CA SER A 327 15.84 -12.54 7.98
C SER A 327 14.39 -12.60 7.46
N MET A 328 13.77 -11.43 7.27
CA MET A 328 12.43 -11.34 6.67
C MET A 328 12.43 -11.73 5.19
N GLY A 329 13.51 -11.48 4.45
CA GLY A 329 13.64 -11.90 3.05
C GLY A 329 13.62 -13.42 2.89
N GLU A 330 14.42 -14.14 3.69
CA GLU A 330 14.40 -15.62 3.73
C GLU A 330 13.02 -16.15 4.09
N LEU A 331 12.43 -15.56 5.14
CA LEU A 331 11.15 -16.02 5.67
C LEU A 331 10.00 -15.80 4.67
N LEU A 332 9.94 -14.61 4.04
CA LEU A 332 8.94 -14.32 3.02
C LEU A 332 9.14 -15.21 1.78
N GLY A 333 10.37 -15.41 1.33
CA GLY A 333 10.68 -16.27 0.19
C GLY A 333 10.19 -17.71 0.42
N MET A 334 10.52 -18.30 1.57
CA MET A 334 10.04 -19.63 1.93
C MET A 334 8.52 -19.67 2.13
N HIS A 335 7.95 -18.66 2.78
CA HIS A 335 6.50 -18.55 2.97
C HIS A 335 5.76 -18.53 1.63
N LEU A 336 6.22 -17.73 0.66
CA LEU A 336 5.64 -17.65 -0.68
C LEU A 336 5.71 -19.00 -1.39
N LYS A 337 6.86 -19.68 -1.36
CA LYS A 337 7.04 -21.00 -1.98
C LYS A 337 6.05 -22.02 -1.44
N LEU A 338 5.96 -22.15 -0.11
CA LEU A 338 5.05 -23.06 0.58
C LEU A 338 3.58 -22.69 0.32
N ARG A 339 3.23 -21.40 0.48
CA ARG A 339 1.85 -20.93 0.34
C ARG A 339 1.33 -21.05 -1.08
N LEU A 340 2.19 -20.82 -2.07
CA LEU A 340 1.84 -20.87 -3.49
C LEU A 340 2.08 -22.25 -4.09
N GLY A 341 2.76 -23.17 -3.42
CA GLY A 341 3.11 -24.50 -3.96
C GLY A 341 3.96 -24.38 -5.22
N VAL A 342 5.06 -23.64 -5.12
CA VAL A 342 6.09 -23.46 -6.15
C VAL A 342 7.44 -23.90 -5.61
N ASP A 343 8.23 -24.56 -6.44
CA ASP A 343 9.52 -25.16 -6.08
C ASP A 343 10.66 -24.12 -6.06
#